data_AF-A0AB39HKF8-F1
#
_entry.id   AF-A0AB39HKF8-F1
#
_cell.length_a   1.000
_cell.length_b   1.000
_cell.length_c   1.000
_cell.angle_alpha   90.00
_cell.angle_beta   90.00
_cell.angle_gamma   90.00
#
_symmetry.space_group_name_H-M   'P 1'
#
loop_
_entity.id
_entity.type
_entity.pdbx_description
1 polymer ?
#
loop_
_entity_poly.entity_id
_entity_poly.type
_entity_poly.pdbx_seq_one_letter_code
_entity_poly.pdbx_strand_id
1 'polypeptide(L)'
;MQLLKADVFKLSRSISPWVLFTLAMLSAIIFAACSHYVATGSLNVETASGTLALFSETQMMALLGSIAAGICLTTDFENKIIENAVSGGHSRNAIIINKILILFILLALLYFPYIIITIIFSFTDTLFSGFIPTPTLNLLSESVQQNFTVRLLGKIFLVSGMSLFIFISQLMVSIFYMFLFKKAVFVIAATYMTSLILGPISSLNDFVHSVMAYTPFGIDLSQLTLSMNSKFITESLLISLLFILVLYLITILIFRKAEVK
;
A
#
# COMPACT_ATOMS: atom_id res chain seq x y z
N MET A 1 8.59 22.59 0.37
CA MET A 1 9.05 22.16 1.72
C MET A 1 8.18 22.72 2.85
N GLN A 2 7.78 24.00 2.82
CA GLN A 2 6.82 24.56 3.80
C GLN A 2 5.43 23.89 3.72
N LEU A 3 4.93 23.63 2.50
CA LEU A 3 3.68 22.87 2.28
C LEU A 3 3.72 21.47 2.92
N LEU A 4 4.82 20.74 2.73
CA LEU A 4 5.00 19.40 3.32
C LEU A 4 4.98 19.44 4.84
N LYS A 5 5.65 20.43 5.45
CA LYS A 5 5.63 20.60 6.91
C LYS A 5 4.22 20.89 7.42
N ALA A 6 3.45 21.73 6.73
CA ALA A 6 2.08 22.05 7.09
C ALA A 6 1.17 20.81 7.02
N ASP A 7 1.29 20.01 5.97
CA ASP A 7 0.48 18.81 5.80
C ASP A 7 0.87 17.68 6.76
N VAL A 8 2.16 17.48 7.02
CA VAL A 8 2.63 16.52 8.04
C VAL A 8 2.16 16.95 9.43
N PHE A 9 2.18 18.25 9.73
CA PHE A 9 1.64 18.78 10.99
C PHE A 9 0.12 18.60 11.10
N LYS A 10 -0.62 18.81 10.01
CA LYS A 10 -2.06 18.55 9.94
C LYS A 10 -2.36 17.08 10.20
N LEU A 11 -1.59 16.17 9.58
CA LEU A 11 -1.72 14.73 9.77
C LEU A 11 -1.45 14.31 11.20
N SER A 12 -0.34 14.76 11.79
CA SER A 12 0.07 14.34 13.14
C SER A 12 -0.92 14.77 14.22
N ARG A 13 -1.61 15.91 14.02
CA ARG A 13 -2.59 16.44 14.95
C ARG A 13 -4.02 15.94 14.71
N SER A 14 -4.31 15.47 13.50
CA SER A 14 -5.63 14.93 13.16
C SER A 14 -5.84 13.53 13.72
N ILE A 15 -7.06 13.22 14.18
CA ILE A 15 -7.36 11.89 14.75
C ILE A 15 -7.47 10.80 13.68
N SER A 16 -7.79 11.16 12.44
CA SER A 16 -8.10 10.21 11.37
C SER A 16 -6.94 9.26 11.00
N PRO A 17 -5.70 9.73 10.74
CA PRO A 17 -4.57 8.85 10.46
C PRO A 17 -4.24 7.90 11.62
N TRP A 18 -4.42 8.36 12.86
CA TRP A 18 -4.21 7.53 14.05
C TRP A 18 -5.26 6.42 14.19
N VAL A 19 -6.53 6.71 13.86
CA VAL A 19 -7.58 5.67 13.82
C VAL A 19 -7.30 4.64 12.73
N LEU A 20 -6.85 5.08 11.55
CA LEU A 20 -6.47 4.13 10.49
C LEU A 20 -5.25 3.29 10.89
N PHE A 21 -4.28 3.89 11.58
CA PHE A 21 -3.11 3.19 12.09
C PHE A 21 -3.48 2.15 13.16
N THR A 22 -4.37 2.46 14.10
CA THR A 22 -4.81 1.48 15.10
C THR A 22 -5.59 0.33 14.47
N LEU A 23 -6.40 0.60 13.44
CA LEU A 23 -7.06 -0.45 12.66
C LEU A 23 -6.05 -1.34 11.94
N ALA A 24 -5.02 -0.76 11.30
CA ALA A 24 -3.94 -1.51 10.66
C ALA A 24 -3.13 -2.35 11.66
N MET A 25 -2.94 -1.84 12.89
CA MET A 25 -2.29 -2.59 13.96
C MET A 25 -3.13 -3.79 14.40
N LEU A 26 -4.43 -3.59 14.64
CA LEU A 26 -5.35 -4.66 15.01
C LEU A 26 -5.44 -5.72 13.91
N SER A 27 -5.54 -5.32 12.64
CA SER A 27 -5.60 -6.27 11.53
C SER A 27 -4.32 -7.09 11.42
N ALA A 28 -3.15 -6.48 11.58
CA ALA A 28 -1.88 -7.18 11.53
C ALA A 28 -1.74 -8.21 12.69
N ILE A 29 -2.20 -7.87 13.90
CA ILE A 29 -2.22 -8.80 15.05
C ILE A 29 -3.15 -9.98 14.77
N ILE A 30 -4.38 -9.71 14.32
CA ILE A 30 -5.36 -10.74 13.99
C ILE A 30 -4.79 -11.67 12.92
N PHE A 31 -4.19 -11.11 11.87
CA PHE A 31 -3.66 -11.88 10.75
C PHE A 31 -2.50 -12.81 11.16
N ALA A 32 -1.57 -12.31 11.97
CA ALA A 32 -0.48 -13.14 12.51
C ALA A 32 -1.01 -14.23 13.46
N ALA A 33 -1.97 -13.91 14.34
CA ALA A 33 -2.59 -14.90 15.20
C ALA A 33 -3.30 -16.00 14.40
N CYS A 34 -4.01 -15.64 13.33
CA CYS A 34 -4.63 -16.61 12.43
C CYS A 34 -3.61 -17.53 11.78
N SER A 35 -2.49 -17.00 11.30
CA SER A 35 -1.41 -17.82 10.74
C SER A 35 -0.86 -18.82 11.74
N HIS A 36 -0.68 -18.40 13.00
CA HIS A 36 -0.25 -19.30 14.07
C HIS A 36 -1.28 -20.40 14.36
N TYR A 37 -2.55 -20.05 14.47
CA TYR A 37 -3.62 -21.01 14.75
C TYR A 37 -3.84 -22.02 13.62
N VAL A 38 -3.59 -21.61 12.36
CA VAL A 38 -3.56 -22.53 11.22
C VAL A 38 -2.36 -23.48 11.33
N ALA A 39 -1.18 -22.97 11.72
CA ALA A 39 0.01 -23.79 11.89
C ALA A 39 -0.13 -24.85 13.00
N THR A 40 -0.86 -24.54 14.07
CA THR A 40 -1.13 -25.48 15.17
C THR A 40 -2.32 -26.42 14.90
N GLY A 41 -2.98 -26.31 13.75
CA GLY A 41 -4.13 -27.14 13.36
C GLY A 41 -5.43 -26.82 14.10
N SER A 42 -5.47 -25.72 14.86
CA SER A 42 -6.68 -25.27 15.59
C SER A 42 -7.68 -24.53 14.69
N LEU A 43 -7.22 -23.99 13.55
CA LEU A 43 -8.06 -23.39 12.52
C LEU A 43 -7.87 -24.12 11.19
N ASN A 44 -8.99 -24.36 10.50
CA ASN A 44 -8.98 -24.90 9.14
C ASN A 44 -8.41 -23.87 8.16
N VAL A 45 -7.64 -24.36 7.17
CA VAL A 45 -7.05 -23.53 6.11
C VAL A 45 -8.14 -22.83 5.28
N GLU A 46 -9.29 -23.46 5.09
CA GLU A 46 -10.42 -22.91 4.33
C GLU A 46 -11.04 -21.67 4.99
N THR A 47 -11.21 -21.69 6.32
CA THR A 47 -11.75 -20.52 7.04
C THR A 47 -10.73 -19.39 7.13
N ALA A 48 -9.44 -19.74 7.21
CA ALA A 48 -8.33 -18.79 7.18
C ALA A 48 -8.17 -18.10 5.81
N SER A 49 -8.21 -18.87 4.72
CA SER A 49 -8.08 -18.36 3.35
C SER A 49 -9.33 -17.64 2.82
N GLY A 50 -10.49 -17.83 3.47
CA GLY A 50 -11.73 -17.10 3.21
C GLY A 50 -11.81 -15.77 3.97
N THR A 51 -12.62 -15.72 5.03
CA THR A 51 -12.96 -14.48 5.73
C THR A 51 -11.76 -13.79 6.40
N LEU A 52 -10.80 -14.57 6.90
CA LEU A 52 -9.64 -14.02 7.60
C LEU A 52 -8.58 -13.45 6.65
N ALA A 53 -8.63 -13.83 5.35
CA ALA A 53 -7.84 -13.20 4.28
C ALA A 53 -8.06 -11.69 4.16
N LEU A 54 -9.23 -11.21 4.59
CA LEU A 54 -9.57 -9.79 4.57
C LEU A 54 -8.62 -8.96 5.45
N PHE A 55 -8.05 -9.55 6.50
CA PHE A 55 -7.08 -8.87 7.38
C PHE A 55 -5.64 -8.91 6.85
N SER A 56 -5.41 -9.57 5.71
CA SER A 56 -4.11 -9.55 5.06
C SER A 56 -3.68 -8.13 4.73
N GLU A 57 -2.37 -7.93 4.68
CA GLU A 57 -1.78 -6.65 4.31
C GLU A 57 -2.23 -6.19 2.93
N THR A 58 -2.46 -7.11 1.98
CA THR A 58 -2.90 -6.75 0.62
C THR A 58 -4.27 -6.08 0.63
N GLN A 59 -5.23 -6.67 1.33
CA GLN A 59 -6.60 -6.18 1.44
C GLN A 59 -6.70 -4.94 2.33
N MET A 60 -5.97 -4.92 3.45
CA MET A 60 -5.95 -3.76 4.34
C MET A 60 -5.23 -2.57 3.73
N MET A 61 -4.16 -2.77 2.96
CA MET A 61 -3.53 -1.67 2.23
C MET A 61 -4.44 -1.13 1.13
N ALA A 62 -5.19 -1.99 0.42
CA ALA A 62 -6.20 -1.52 -0.53
C ALA A 62 -7.32 -0.71 0.16
N LEU A 63 -7.86 -1.21 1.27
CA LEU A 63 -8.98 -0.57 1.98
C LEU A 63 -8.54 0.67 2.75
N LEU A 64 -7.66 0.51 3.75
CA LEU A 64 -7.22 1.62 4.59
C LEU A 64 -6.40 2.62 3.79
N GLY A 65 -5.60 2.17 2.82
CA GLY A 65 -4.85 3.04 1.92
C GLY A 65 -5.74 3.88 1.01
N SER A 66 -6.85 3.33 0.51
CA SER A 66 -7.82 4.13 -0.26
C SER A 66 -8.58 5.14 0.60
N ILE A 67 -8.95 4.79 1.83
CA ILE A 67 -9.56 5.72 2.81
C ILE A 67 -8.58 6.85 3.16
N ALA A 68 -7.34 6.49 3.49
CA ALA A 68 -6.25 7.41 3.76
C ALA A 68 -6.02 8.38 2.61
N ALA A 69 -5.96 7.84 1.38
CA ALA A 69 -5.84 8.64 0.18
C ALA A 69 -7.02 9.60 0.04
N GLY A 70 -8.26 9.12 0.13
CA GLY A 70 -9.45 9.96 0.05
C GLY A 70 -9.40 11.13 1.05
N ILE A 71 -9.23 10.85 2.34
CA ILE A 71 -9.23 11.86 3.40
C ILE A 71 -8.09 12.87 3.18
N CYS A 72 -6.88 12.42 2.90
CA CYS A 72 -5.72 13.31 2.82
C CYS A 72 -5.68 14.13 1.51
N LEU A 73 -6.16 13.53 0.42
CA LEU A 73 -6.10 14.12 -0.91
C LEU A 73 -7.27 15.08 -1.15
N THR A 74 -8.51 14.72 -0.79
CA THR A 74 -9.69 15.53 -1.15
C THR A 74 -10.05 16.59 -0.12
N THR A 75 -9.60 16.49 1.13
CA THR A 75 -9.90 17.53 2.15
C THR A 75 -9.42 18.92 1.72
N ASP A 76 -8.38 19.00 0.90
CA ASP A 76 -7.88 20.29 0.41
C ASP A 76 -8.69 20.85 -0.77
N PHE A 77 -9.39 20.01 -1.52
CA PHE A 77 -10.40 20.44 -2.49
C PHE A 77 -11.65 20.95 -1.78
N GLU A 78 -12.13 20.22 -0.77
CA GLU A 78 -13.32 20.59 0.00
C GLU A 78 -13.12 21.92 0.76
N ASN A 79 -11.91 22.17 1.26
CA ASN A 79 -11.56 23.39 1.99
C ASN A 79 -10.97 24.51 1.11
N LYS A 80 -11.00 24.37 -0.24
CA LYS A 80 -10.42 25.34 -1.19
C LYS A 80 -8.94 25.70 -0.94
N ILE A 81 -8.20 24.81 -0.28
CA ILE A 81 -6.79 25.01 0.05
C ILE A 81 -5.94 24.98 -1.23
N ILE A 82 -6.34 24.18 -2.22
CA ILE A 82 -5.64 24.10 -3.51
C ILE A 82 -5.78 25.41 -4.31
N GLU A 83 -6.99 26.00 -4.33
CA GLU A 83 -7.24 27.31 -4.94
C GLU A 83 -6.39 28.39 -4.28
N ASN A 84 -6.36 28.41 -2.94
CA ASN A 84 -5.55 29.35 -2.15
C ASN A 84 -4.03 29.15 -2.34
N ALA A 85 -3.57 27.91 -2.50
CA ALA A 85 -2.17 27.63 -2.76
C ALA A 85 -1.75 28.10 -4.16
N VAL A 86 -2.60 27.94 -5.16
CA VAL A 86 -2.36 28.43 -6.52
C VAL A 86 -2.39 29.95 -6.57
N SER A 87 -3.35 30.61 -5.91
CA SER A 87 -3.44 32.07 -5.83
C SER A 87 -2.30 32.69 -4.99
N GLY A 88 -1.80 31.96 -4.00
CA GLY A 88 -0.60 32.30 -3.22
C GLY A 88 0.74 32.15 -3.97
N GLY A 89 0.70 31.81 -5.26
CA GLY A 89 1.90 31.74 -6.12
C GLY A 89 2.66 30.41 -6.08
N HIS A 90 2.12 29.37 -5.44
CA HIS A 90 2.74 28.05 -5.51
C HIS A 90 2.50 27.40 -6.88
N SER A 91 3.56 26.78 -7.42
CA SER A 91 3.45 26.07 -8.69
C SER A 91 2.57 24.84 -8.55
N ARG A 92 1.73 24.61 -9.57
CA ARG A 92 0.84 23.44 -9.63
C ARG A 92 1.58 22.12 -9.47
N ASN A 93 2.81 22.05 -9.96
CA ASN A 93 3.64 20.85 -9.83
C ASN A 93 4.11 20.61 -8.38
N ALA A 94 4.45 21.68 -7.66
CA ALA A 94 4.84 21.56 -6.25
C ALA A 94 3.70 21.01 -5.38
N ILE A 95 2.44 21.35 -5.71
CA ILE A 95 1.25 20.81 -5.03
C ILE A 95 1.12 19.30 -5.25
N ILE A 96 1.26 18.83 -6.50
CA ILE A 96 1.16 17.40 -6.84
C ILE A 96 2.26 16.61 -6.13
N ILE A 97 3.52 17.05 -6.23
CA ILE A 97 4.67 16.38 -5.59
C ILE A 97 4.45 16.30 -4.07
N ASN A 98 3.96 17.37 -3.46
CA ASN A 98 3.65 17.40 -2.05
C ASN A 98 2.59 16.34 -1.68
N LYS A 99 1.51 16.24 -2.46
CA LYS A 99 0.45 15.24 -2.25
C LYS A 99 0.94 13.81 -2.42
N ILE A 100 1.81 13.56 -3.40
CA ILE A 100 2.48 12.27 -3.56
C ILE A 100 3.29 11.93 -2.31
N LEU A 101 4.16 12.82 -1.85
CA LEU A 101 5.01 12.57 -0.67
C LEU A 101 4.20 12.29 0.59
N ILE A 102 3.08 13.00 0.77
CA ILE A 102 2.21 12.79 1.92
C ILE A 102 1.51 11.42 1.85
N LEU A 103 1.03 11.03 0.67
CA LEU A 103 0.47 9.70 0.47
C LEU A 103 1.52 8.61 0.78
N PHE A 104 2.77 8.78 0.33
CA PHE A 104 3.87 7.87 0.66
C PHE A 104 4.06 7.74 2.18
N ILE A 105 4.12 8.87 2.91
CA ILE A 105 4.30 8.86 4.38
C ILE A 105 3.12 8.14 5.05
N LEU A 106 1.90 8.39 4.60
CA LEU A 106 0.70 7.80 5.18
C LEU A 106 0.62 6.29 4.93
N LEU A 107 0.96 5.83 3.73
CA LEU A 107 1.02 4.40 3.42
C LEU A 107 2.15 3.69 4.16
N ALA A 108 3.31 4.33 4.30
CA ALA A 108 4.39 3.83 5.14
C ALA A 108 3.94 3.66 6.60
N LEU A 109 3.21 4.65 7.14
CA LEU A 109 2.63 4.58 8.48
C LEU A 109 1.65 3.40 8.61
N LEU A 110 0.75 3.20 7.64
CA LEU A 110 -0.24 2.11 7.67
C LEU A 110 0.37 0.71 7.52
N TYR A 111 1.45 0.59 6.76
CA TYR A 111 2.13 -0.70 6.57
C TYR A 111 3.08 -1.04 7.72
N PHE A 112 3.52 -0.05 8.49
CA PHE A 112 4.48 -0.21 9.58
C PHE A 112 4.12 -1.29 10.61
N PRO A 113 2.85 -1.44 11.06
CA PRO A 113 2.48 -2.50 12.00
C PRO A 113 2.76 -3.91 11.47
N TYR A 114 2.55 -4.14 10.18
CA TYR A 114 2.84 -5.43 9.54
C TYR A 114 4.34 -5.75 9.54
N ILE A 115 5.19 -4.73 9.33
CA ILE A 115 6.65 -4.87 9.45
C ILE A 115 7.04 -5.22 10.89
N ILE A 116 6.52 -4.50 11.89
CA ILE A 116 6.84 -4.73 13.30
C ILE A 116 6.48 -6.16 13.71
N ILE A 117 5.27 -6.61 13.39
CA ILE A 117 4.79 -7.94 13.74
C ILE A 117 5.65 -9.01 13.07
N THR A 118 5.96 -8.83 11.78
CA THR A 118 6.86 -9.73 11.06
C THR A 118 8.22 -9.81 11.75
N ILE A 119 8.82 -8.68 12.12
CA ILE A 119 10.11 -8.63 12.84
C ILE A 119 10.02 -9.35 14.19
N ILE A 120 9.03 -9.02 15.03
CA ILE A 120 8.88 -9.61 16.37
C ILE A 120 8.77 -11.12 16.27
N PHE A 121 7.87 -11.61 15.40
CA PHE A 121 7.56 -13.02 15.32
C PHE A 121 8.54 -13.85 14.48
N SER A 122 9.30 -13.21 13.57
CA SER A 122 10.41 -13.88 12.87
C SER A 122 11.58 -14.24 13.80
N PHE A 123 11.58 -13.71 15.02
CA PHE A 123 12.60 -13.98 16.04
C PHE A 123 12.05 -14.76 17.24
N THR A 124 10.84 -15.29 17.14
CA THR A 124 10.26 -16.19 18.12
C THR A 124 10.13 -17.59 17.54
N ASP A 125 10.29 -18.63 18.35
CA ASP A 125 10.15 -20.04 17.94
C ASP A 125 8.67 -20.45 17.70
N THR A 126 7.80 -19.49 17.41
CA THR A 126 6.38 -19.71 17.14
C THR A 126 6.20 -20.18 15.70
N LEU A 127 5.42 -21.25 15.52
CA LEU A 127 5.11 -21.79 14.20
C LEU A 127 4.07 -20.93 13.47
N PHE A 128 4.30 -20.67 12.19
CA PHE A 128 3.37 -19.97 11.29
C PHE A 128 3.16 -20.75 10.01
N SER A 129 2.00 -20.55 9.39
CA SER A 129 1.61 -21.19 8.13
C SER A 129 1.29 -20.13 7.07
N GLY A 130 1.83 -20.31 5.87
CA GLY A 130 1.46 -19.54 4.69
C GLY A 130 0.20 -20.13 4.05
N PHE A 131 -0.98 -19.62 4.44
CA PHE A 131 -2.26 -20.06 3.88
C PHE A 131 -2.74 -19.20 2.70
N ILE A 132 -2.14 -18.03 2.49
CA ILE A 132 -2.35 -17.14 1.34
C ILE A 132 -0.97 -16.62 0.91
N PRO A 133 -0.71 -16.47 -0.40
CA PRO A 133 0.54 -15.90 -0.89
C PRO A 133 0.62 -14.40 -0.63
N THR A 134 1.00 -14.00 0.59
CA THR A 134 1.25 -12.60 0.96
C THR A 134 2.65 -12.42 1.56
N PRO A 135 3.30 -11.25 1.34
CA PRO A 135 4.67 -11.02 1.78
C PRO A 135 4.91 -11.28 3.28
N THR A 136 4.00 -10.86 4.15
CA THR A 136 4.13 -11.05 5.60
C THR A 136 4.00 -12.51 6.01
N LEU A 137 3.07 -13.26 5.43
CA LEU A 137 2.95 -14.70 5.70
C LEU A 137 4.13 -15.50 5.15
N ASN A 138 4.64 -15.13 3.97
CA ASN A 138 5.82 -15.73 3.40
C ASN A 138 7.03 -15.53 4.33
N LEU A 139 7.23 -14.30 4.84
CA LEU A 139 8.29 -14.00 5.79
C LEU A 139 8.12 -14.75 7.13
N LEU A 140 6.90 -14.79 7.67
CA LEU A 140 6.61 -15.48 8.94
C LEU A 140 6.77 -17.00 8.82
N SER A 141 6.35 -17.62 7.72
CA SER A 141 6.46 -19.07 7.54
C SER A 141 7.89 -19.54 7.26
N GLU A 142 8.68 -18.76 6.51
CA GLU A 142 10.08 -19.10 6.20
C GLU A 142 11.06 -18.79 7.33
N SER A 143 10.74 -17.82 8.20
CA SER A 143 11.60 -17.42 9.33
C SER A 143 11.70 -18.50 10.42
N VAL A 144 10.70 -19.37 10.56
CA VAL A 144 10.69 -20.50 11.50
C VAL A 144 11.92 -21.41 11.37
N GLN A 145 12.52 -21.48 10.18
CA GLN A 145 13.66 -22.38 9.90
C GLN A 145 15.03 -21.71 10.04
N GLN A 146 15.10 -20.41 10.38
CA GLN A 146 16.34 -19.64 10.35
C GLN A 146 16.75 -19.09 11.72
N ASN A 147 18.00 -19.34 12.11
CA ASN A 147 18.57 -18.77 13.33
C ASN A 147 18.68 -17.23 13.24
N PHE A 148 18.56 -16.57 14.40
CA PHE A 148 18.74 -15.13 14.54
C PHE A 148 20.05 -14.65 13.90
N THR A 149 19.93 -13.94 12.77
CA THR A 149 21.08 -13.45 12.01
C THR A 149 20.77 -12.05 11.49
N VAL A 150 21.75 -11.14 11.53
CA VAL A 150 21.64 -9.77 10.96
C VAL A 150 21.22 -9.82 9.47
N ARG A 151 21.63 -10.86 8.76
CA ARG A 151 21.23 -11.14 7.37
C ARG A 151 19.72 -11.37 7.21
N LEU A 152 19.07 -12.05 8.15
CA LEU A 152 17.62 -12.28 8.14
C LEU A 152 16.88 -10.97 8.32
N LEU A 153 17.30 -10.15 9.30
CA LEU A 153 16.74 -8.82 9.53
C LEU A 153 16.83 -7.95 8.26
N GLY A 154 18.01 -7.93 7.61
CA GLY A 154 18.20 -7.20 6.36
C GLY A 154 17.27 -7.66 5.23
N LYS A 155 17.03 -8.97 5.11
CA LYS A 155 16.09 -9.54 4.13
C LYS A 155 14.64 -9.16 4.42
N ILE A 156 14.20 -9.20 5.69
CA ILE A 156 12.86 -8.79 6.09
C ILE A 156 12.60 -7.33 5.70
N PHE A 157 13.57 -6.44 5.98
CA PHE A 157 13.47 -5.03 5.57
C PHE A 157 13.42 -4.86 4.05
N LEU A 158 14.20 -5.65 3.31
CA LEU A 158 14.21 -5.58 1.84
C LEU A 158 12.84 -5.99 1.28
N VAL A 159 12.33 -7.17 1.68
CA VAL A 159 11.04 -7.68 1.20
C VAL A 159 9.89 -6.74 1.61
N SER A 160 9.88 -6.28 2.86
CA SER A 160 8.88 -5.34 3.35
C SER A 160 8.96 -3.96 2.69
N GLY A 161 10.16 -3.50 2.34
CA GLY A 161 10.35 -2.24 1.61
C GLY A 161 9.85 -2.36 0.18
N MET A 162 10.09 -3.50 -0.48
CA MET A 162 9.59 -3.77 -1.83
C MET A 162 8.07 -3.88 -1.86
N SER A 163 7.45 -4.60 -0.92
CA SER A 163 5.98 -4.69 -0.85
C SER A 163 5.34 -3.32 -0.60
N LEU A 164 5.90 -2.53 0.32
CA LEU A 164 5.47 -1.15 0.54
C LEU A 164 5.52 -0.34 -0.75
N PHE A 165 6.63 -0.42 -1.49
CA PHE A 165 6.80 0.32 -2.74
C PHE A 165 5.78 -0.07 -3.81
N ILE A 166 5.48 -1.38 -3.92
CA ILE A 166 4.44 -1.89 -4.81
C ILE A 166 3.06 -1.35 -4.42
N PHE A 167 2.70 -1.39 -3.12
CA PHE A 167 1.41 -0.85 -2.65
C PHE A 167 1.28 0.65 -2.89
N ILE A 168 2.34 1.42 -2.65
CA ILE A 168 2.39 2.85 -2.97
C ILE A 168 2.14 3.07 -4.46
N SER A 169 2.79 2.27 -5.30
CA SER A 169 2.63 2.35 -6.75
C SER A 169 1.20 2.03 -7.20
N GLN A 170 0.55 1.01 -6.63
CA GLN A 170 -0.84 0.67 -6.91
C GLN A 170 -1.80 1.82 -6.51
N LEU A 171 -1.57 2.41 -5.33
CA LEU A 171 -2.44 3.45 -4.78
C LEU A 171 -2.18 4.84 -5.38
N MET A 172 -1.17 5.02 -6.25
CA MET A 172 -0.99 6.28 -7.00
C MET A 172 -2.21 6.66 -7.85
N VAL A 173 -3.02 5.67 -8.27
CA VAL A 173 -4.26 5.91 -9.02
C VAL A 173 -5.23 6.82 -8.25
N SER A 174 -5.15 6.83 -6.90
CA SER A 174 -5.97 7.72 -6.06
C SER A 174 -5.73 9.20 -6.33
N ILE A 175 -4.51 9.61 -6.69
CA ILE A 175 -4.18 11.00 -6.99
C ILE A 175 -4.82 11.43 -8.31
N PHE A 176 -4.83 10.53 -9.30
CA PHE A 176 -5.57 10.74 -10.53
C PHE A 176 -7.07 10.93 -10.25
N TYR A 177 -7.66 10.05 -9.42
CA TYR A 177 -9.07 10.16 -9.05
C TYR A 177 -9.40 11.40 -8.21
N MET A 178 -8.47 11.88 -7.38
CA MET A 178 -8.63 13.11 -6.62
C MET A 178 -8.95 14.29 -7.54
N PHE A 179 -8.19 14.48 -8.63
CA PHE A 179 -8.43 15.58 -9.56
C PHE A 179 -9.70 15.38 -10.40
N LEU A 180 -10.09 14.14 -10.65
CA LEU A 180 -11.29 13.81 -11.42
C LEU A 180 -12.59 14.06 -10.63
N PHE A 181 -12.67 13.56 -9.39
CA PHE A 181 -13.91 13.55 -8.62
C PHE A 181 -14.00 14.67 -7.57
N LYS A 182 -12.87 15.16 -7.06
CA LYS A 182 -12.77 16.24 -6.05
C LYS A 182 -13.52 16.02 -4.71
N LYS A 183 -14.14 14.86 -4.51
CA LYS A 183 -14.86 14.48 -3.27
C LYS A 183 -14.32 13.17 -2.70
N ALA A 184 -14.15 13.12 -1.38
CA ALA A 184 -13.54 11.97 -0.68
C ALA A 184 -14.20 10.64 -1.06
N VAL A 185 -15.53 10.57 -0.94
CA VAL A 185 -16.31 9.34 -1.11
C VAL A 185 -16.06 8.67 -2.47
N PHE A 186 -16.03 9.46 -3.55
CA PHE A 186 -15.81 8.92 -4.90
C PHE A 186 -14.37 8.46 -5.12
N VAL A 187 -13.39 9.17 -4.55
CA VAL A 187 -11.98 8.79 -4.65
C VAL A 187 -11.71 7.48 -3.91
N ILE A 188 -12.28 7.33 -2.70
CA ILE A 188 -12.16 6.10 -1.91
C ILE A 188 -12.77 4.94 -2.69
N ALA A 189 -14.02 5.08 -3.15
CA ALA A 189 -14.72 4.03 -3.88
C ALA A 189 -13.98 3.62 -5.16
N ALA A 190 -13.53 4.58 -5.98
CA ALA A 190 -12.84 4.28 -7.23
C ALA A 190 -11.47 3.62 -7.00
N THR A 191 -10.70 4.09 -6.01
CA THR A 191 -9.38 3.53 -5.66
C THR A 191 -9.50 2.13 -5.10
N TYR A 192 -10.49 1.90 -4.23
CA TYR A 192 -10.71 0.57 -3.65
C TYR A 192 -11.19 -0.42 -4.71
N MET A 193 -12.16 -0.04 -5.54
CA MET A 193 -12.68 -0.89 -6.60
C MET A 193 -11.61 -1.23 -7.64
N THR A 194 -10.76 -0.29 -8.02
CA THR A 194 -9.63 -0.59 -8.92
C THR A 194 -8.66 -1.59 -8.31
N SER A 195 -8.31 -1.44 -7.03
CA SER A 195 -7.42 -2.38 -6.35
C SER A 195 -8.02 -3.78 -6.23
N LEU A 196 -9.31 -3.87 -5.90
CA LEU A 196 -10.03 -5.15 -5.80
C LEU A 196 -10.23 -5.85 -7.14
N ILE A 197 -10.44 -5.09 -8.21
CA ILE A 197 -10.77 -5.64 -9.53
C ILE A 197 -9.50 -6.01 -10.31
N LEU A 198 -8.49 -5.14 -10.32
CA LEU A 198 -7.32 -5.31 -11.18
C LEU A 198 -6.44 -6.50 -10.76
N GLY A 199 -6.41 -6.84 -9.47
CA GLY A 199 -5.69 -8.02 -8.98
C GLY A 199 -6.24 -9.32 -9.60
N PRO A 200 -7.51 -9.71 -9.34
CA PRO A 200 -8.11 -10.92 -9.90
C PRO A 200 -8.25 -10.91 -11.42
N ILE A 201 -8.46 -9.75 -12.04
CA ILE A 201 -8.59 -9.67 -13.50
C ILE A 201 -7.31 -10.09 -14.22
N SER A 202 -6.15 -9.92 -13.59
CA SER A 202 -4.86 -10.32 -14.18
C SER A 202 -4.78 -11.80 -14.53
N SER A 203 -5.57 -12.67 -13.90
CA SER A 203 -5.56 -14.13 -14.12
C SER A 203 -6.69 -14.65 -15.03
N LEU A 204 -7.51 -13.78 -15.62
CA LEU A 204 -8.67 -14.20 -16.43
C LEU A 204 -8.32 -14.64 -17.86
N ASN A 205 -7.30 -14.04 -18.48
CA ASN A 205 -6.92 -14.30 -19.87
C ASN A 205 -5.44 -13.95 -20.09
N ASP A 206 -4.72 -14.73 -20.91
CA ASP A 206 -3.30 -14.55 -21.23
C ASP A 206 -2.98 -13.15 -21.77
N PHE A 207 -3.88 -12.57 -22.57
CA PHE A 207 -3.71 -11.20 -23.06
C PHE A 207 -3.75 -10.17 -21.92
N VAL A 208 -4.72 -10.32 -21.01
CA VAL A 208 -4.89 -9.41 -19.86
C VAL A 208 -3.74 -9.59 -18.89
N HIS A 209 -3.31 -10.82 -18.64
CA HIS A 209 -2.13 -11.14 -17.86
C HIS A 209 -0.88 -10.46 -18.43
N SER A 210 -0.67 -10.54 -19.74
CA SER A 210 0.47 -9.92 -20.43
C SER A 210 0.49 -8.40 -20.29
N VAL A 211 -0.67 -7.75 -20.32
CA VAL A 211 -0.78 -6.29 -20.11
C VAL A 211 -0.58 -5.94 -18.63
N MET A 212 -1.20 -6.68 -17.72
CA MET A 212 -1.12 -6.43 -16.28
C MET A 212 0.27 -6.69 -15.71
N ALA A 213 1.07 -7.57 -16.33
CA ALA A 213 2.46 -7.81 -15.98
C ALA A 213 3.35 -6.55 -16.05
N TYR A 214 2.96 -5.55 -16.85
CA TYR A 214 3.64 -4.25 -16.90
C TYR A 214 3.08 -3.23 -15.91
N THR A 215 2.19 -3.65 -15.02
CA THR A 215 1.58 -2.80 -13.99
C THR A 215 1.88 -3.35 -12.60
N PRO A 216 1.88 -2.50 -11.57
CA PRO A 216 2.07 -2.94 -10.19
C PRO A 216 0.99 -3.92 -9.70
N PHE A 217 -0.16 -3.99 -10.39
CA PHE A 217 -1.26 -4.89 -10.05
C PHE A 217 -1.01 -6.33 -10.54
N GLY A 218 -0.16 -6.53 -11.55
CA GLY A 218 0.23 -7.87 -12.03
C GLY A 218 1.52 -8.40 -11.42
N ILE A 219 2.12 -7.69 -10.46
CA ILE A 219 3.30 -8.20 -9.74
C ILE A 219 2.85 -9.34 -8.82
N ASP A 220 3.46 -10.50 -9.00
CA ASP A 220 3.19 -11.69 -8.21
C ASP A 220 3.81 -11.55 -6.81
N LEU A 221 2.98 -11.14 -5.85
CA LEU A 221 3.38 -10.96 -4.45
C LEU A 221 3.81 -12.28 -3.78
N SER A 222 3.48 -13.44 -4.34
CA SER A 222 3.93 -14.73 -3.82
C SER A 222 5.45 -14.90 -3.90
N GLN A 223 6.11 -14.22 -4.86
CA GLN A 223 7.56 -14.28 -5.08
C GLN A 223 8.35 -13.41 -4.09
N LEU A 224 7.66 -12.63 -3.26
CA LEU A 224 8.25 -11.85 -2.18
C LEU A 224 8.52 -12.76 -0.97
N THR A 225 9.64 -13.47 -1.03
CA THR A 225 10.12 -14.44 -0.02
C THR A 225 11.55 -14.08 0.46
N LEU A 226 12.05 -14.75 1.50
CA LEU A 226 13.44 -14.58 1.98
C LEU A 226 14.49 -15.04 0.94
N SER A 227 14.05 -15.78 -0.08
CA SER A 227 14.87 -16.31 -1.17
C SER A 227 14.55 -15.69 -2.54
N MET A 228 13.91 -14.51 -2.55
CA MET A 228 13.53 -13.83 -3.80
C MET A 228 14.72 -13.64 -4.77
N ASN A 229 14.44 -13.81 -6.05
CA ASN A 229 15.42 -13.67 -7.12
C ASN A 229 15.78 -12.18 -7.34
N SER A 230 17.05 -11.87 -7.55
CA SER A 230 17.52 -10.50 -7.85
C SER A 230 16.86 -9.91 -9.10
N LYS A 231 16.55 -10.76 -10.09
CA LYS A 231 15.82 -10.35 -11.30
C LYS A 231 14.41 -9.82 -10.96
N PHE A 232 13.69 -10.52 -10.09
CA PHE A 232 12.34 -10.12 -9.68
C PHE A 232 12.34 -8.78 -8.93
N ILE A 233 13.35 -8.54 -8.10
CA ILE A 233 13.54 -7.24 -7.41
C ILE A 233 13.65 -6.11 -8.42
N THR A 234 14.53 -6.26 -9.41
CA THR A 234 14.79 -5.23 -10.42
C THR A 234 13.57 -4.97 -11.30
N GLU A 235 12.87 -6.02 -11.73
CA GLU A 235 11.68 -5.91 -12.57
C GLU A 235 10.54 -5.23 -11.81
N SER A 236 10.25 -5.69 -10.58
CA SER A 236 9.21 -5.10 -9.73
C SER A 236 9.47 -3.62 -9.44
N LEU A 237 10.72 -3.26 -9.13
CA LEU A 237 11.11 -1.89 -8.88
C LEU A 237 10.90 -1.02 -10.12
N LEU A 238 11.37 -1.48 -11.29
CA LEU A 238 11.23 -0.76 -12.55
C LEU A 238 9.76 -0.55 -12.93
N ILE A 239 8.94 -1.60 -12.84
CA ILE A 239 7.50 -1.54 -13.16
C ILE A 239 6.81 -0.52 -12.25
N SER A 240 7.05 -0.59 -10.93
CA SER A 240 6.47 0.37 -9.98
C SER A 240 6.93 1.81 -10.24
N LEU A 241 8.21 2.03 -10.51
CA LEU A 241 8.75 3.38 -10.77
C LEU A 241 8.18 3.98 -12.06
N LEU A 242 8.13 3.19 -13.14
CA LEU A 242 7.54 3.60 -14.41
C LEU A 242 6.05 3.92 -14.26
N PHE A 243 5.31 3.11 -13.51
CA PHE A 243 3.90 3.33 -13.28
C PHE A 243 3.63 4.62 -12.50
N ILE A 244 4.39 4.87 -11.43
CA ILE A 244 4.33 6.14 -10.66
C ILE A 244 4.61 7.32 -11.60
N LEU A 245 5.64 7.23 -12.44
CA LEU A 245 6.02 8.30 -13.38
C LEU A 245 4.91 8.57 -14.40
N VAL A 246 4.33 7.52 -15.01
CA VAL A 246 3.25 7.65 -15.98
C VAL A 246 2.02 8.30 -15.35
N LEU A 247 1.58 7.82 -14.18
CA LEU A 247 0.44 8.41 -13.48
C LEU A 247 0.70 9.85 -13.04
N TYR A 248 1.91 10.16 -12.60
CA TYR A 248 2.31 11.52 -12.27
C TYR A 248 2.20 12.45 -13.49
N LEU A 249 2.70 12.04 -14.65
CA LEU A 249 2.58 12.82 -15.89
C LEU A 249 1.11 13.03 -16.30
N ILE A 250 0.29 11.98 -16.27
CA ILE A 250 -1.15 12.06 -16.56
C ILE A 250 -1.84 13.05 -15.61
N THR A 251 -1.51 12.96 -14.33
CA THR A 251 -2.05 13.84 -13.27
C THR A 251 -1.71 15.31 -13.54
N ILE A 252 -0.47 15.61 -13.93
CA ILE A 252 -0.07 16.98 -14.31
C ILE A 252 -0.89 17.49 -15.50
N LEU A 253 -1.05 16.66 -16.54
CA LEU A 253 -1.80 17.06 -17.73
C LEU A 253 -3.26 17.40 -17.40
N ILE A 254 -3.88 16.60 -16.54
CA ILE A 254 -5.25 16.85 -16.08
C ILE A 254 -5.32 18.10 -15.22
N PHE A 255 -4.39 18.29 -14.28
CA PHE A 255 -4.40 19.46 -13.41
C PHE A 255 -4.09 20.78 -14.14
N ARG A 256 -3.39 20.72 -15.28
CA ARG A 256 -3.24 21.89 -16.16
C ARG A 256 -4.56 22.24 -16.86
N LYS A 257 -5.31 21.25 -17.32
CA LYS A 257 -6.61 21.42 -18.02
C LYS A 257 -7.79 21.70 -17.10
N ALA A 258 -7.74 21.20 -15.86
CA ALA A 258 -8.74 21.52 -14.85
C ALA A 258 -8.61 23.00 -14.51
N GLU A 259 -9.52 23.82 -15.05
CA GLU A 259 -9.71 25.18 -14.59
C GLU A 259 -9.98 25.13 -13.09
N VAL A 260 -9.01 25.61 -12.31
CA VAL A 260 -9.21 25.97 -10.91
C VAL A 260 -9.98 27.30 -10.98
N LYS A 261 -11.32 27.20 -11.03
CA LYS A 261 -12.26 28.33 -10.96
C LYS A 261 -12.69 28.52 -9.52
#